data_AF-A0A1I8IG97-F1
#
_entry.id   AF-A0A1I8IG97-F1
#
_cell.length_a   1.000
_cell.length_b   1.000
_cell.length_c   1.000
_cell.angle_alpha   90.00
_cell.angle_beta   90.00
_cell.angle_gamma   90.00
#
_symmetry.space_group_name_H-M   'P 1'
#
loop_
_entity.id
_entity.type
_entity.pdbx_description
1 polymer ?
#
loop_
_entity_poly.entity_id
_entity_poly.type
_entity_poly.pdbx_seq_one_letter_code
_entity_poly.pdbx_strand_id
1 'polypeptide(L)'
;MADSGHLSVTQRLPFSWERVCLAFWRRYPNPYAKHIVAEDVVDRRIVDGCLHTRRLDPPGALPWYLKSLTSMCEYIVEDSVIDPAAKSIVTTTRNIGLLTRLGVFTETVHYTPCGDETRVLKTVRIRHTVRVSDWLQRKANNFFISSYAKRVEDTNRGFMHVLSQMFPNVVEKARGNYKAGQELARSARQSLRDKLNHVGAGPGGLLASRRIRCVCPMSGVLRKCAALFGTAAAIGAYRYYQRFEDGSGAGGTYGGTGLAARFLHSSQALASFTNNFEPSVRWDNNWDRRDPKSLVRPPRNDEERAAYEKALEEAVPKASRHLILVRHAQYCDGDTDAARCLTELGWQQAELTGQRLKELNLPLTKLHFSTMTRAKQTAEAIRRHLPSSLSAEPCSLLEEGAPVPPEPPAPHYQPSPDTFHQDGARIESAFRRFFHRASASQAEDSYELLVCHANVIRYFVCRALQLPPEAWLRFSLDHGSITWITIRPNGRVAVRYVGNSGHIPAEKCTYI
;
A
#
# COMPACT_ATOMS: atom_id res chain seq x y z
N MET A 1 37.68 21.28 14.32
CA MET A 1 36.33 21.14 13.75
C MET A 1 35.98 22.49 13.18
N ALA A 2 35.71 22.62 11.89
CA ALA A 2 35.45 23.92 11.25
C ALA A 2 33.95 24.00 10.94
N ASP A 3 33.26 24.96 11.53
CA ASP A 3 31.87 25.29 11.22
C ASP A 3 31.86 26.08 9.90
N SER A 4 31.62 25.39 8.80
CA SER A 4 31.88 25.88 7.44
C SER A 4 30.60 26.34 6.74
N GLY A 5 30.01 27.42 7.25
CA GLY A 5 28.99 28.20 6.55
C GLY A 5 27.61 28.18 7.22
N HIS A 6 27.19 29.35 7.68
CA HIS A 6 25.85 29.63 8.18
C HIS A 6 25.09 30.45 7.12
N LEU A 7 23.89 30.00 6.75
CA LEU A 7 23.01 30.74 5.84
C LEU A 7 21.65 30.93 6.49
N SER A 8 21.20 32.18 6.58
CA SER A 8 19.84 32.53 6.98
C SER A 8 19.12 33.27 5.86
N VAL A 9 17.91 32.84 5.51
CA VAL A 9 17.04 33.50 4.53
C VAL A 9 15.69 33.78 5.17
N THR A 10 15.26 35.04 5.13
CA THR A 10 13.94 35.45 5.63
C THR A 10 13.01 35.73 4.46
N GLN A 11 11.79 35.21 4.54
CA GLN A 11 10.71 35.40 3.58
C GLN A 11 9.43 35.81 4.30
N ARG A 12 8.54 36.53 3.60
CA ARG A 12 7.15 36.76 4.03
C ARG A 12 6.18 36.05 3.10
N LEU A 13 5.22 35.34 3.69
CA LEU A 13 4.09 34.73 3.00
C LEU A 13 2.86 35.62 3.24
N PRO A 14 2.12 36.02 2.18
CA PRO A 14 0.98 36.92 2.30
C PRO A 14 -0.29 36.19 2.78
N PHE A 15 -0.13 35.35 3.80
CA PHE A 15 -1.19 34.55 4.41
C PHE A 15 -0.98 34.51 5.92
N SER A 16 -2.09 34.52 6.68
CA SER A 16 -2.05 34.38 8.13
C SER A 16 -1.43 33.04 8.54
N TRP A 17 -0.91 32.99 9.75
CA TRP A 17 -0.25 31.79 10.27
C TRP A 17 -1.18 30.57 10.27
N GLU A 18 -2.46 30.76 10.56
CA GLU A 18 -3.47 29.69 10.59
C GLU A 18 -3.64 29.07 9.19
N ARG A 19 -3.68 29.89 8.14
CA ARG A 19 -3.76 29.42 6.75
C ARG A 19 -2.49 28.69 6.33
N VAL A 20 -1.33 29.21 6.72
CA VAL A 20 -0.04 28.55 6.49
C VAL A 20 0.05 27.22 7.22
N CYS A 21 -0.42 27.14 8.46
CA CYS A 21 -0.47 25.92 9.26
C CYS A 21 -1.40 24.87 8.64
N LEU A 22 -2.58 25.27 8.14
CA LEU A 22 -3.48 24.37 7.42
C LEU A 22 -2.86 23.85 6.11
N ALA A 23 -2.22 24.73 5.34
CA ALA A 23 -1.58 24.35 4.07
C ALA A 23 -0.31 23.51 4.27
N PHE A 24 0.39 23.66 5.40
CA PHE A 24 1.62 22.94 5.71
C PHE A 24 1.48 21.42 5.58
N TRP A 25 0.32 20.87 5.94
CA TRP A 25 0.01 19.45 5.84
C TRP A 25 -0.34 18.96 4.44
N ARG A 26 -0.59 19.89 3.51
CA ARG A 26 -1.03 19.61 2.12
C ARG A 26 -0.04 20.15 1.10
N ARG A 27 1.20 20.41 1.52
CA ARG A 27 2.26 21.02 0.69
C ARG A 27 2.67 20.17 -0.52
N TYR A 28 2.35 18.87 -0.51
CA TYR A 28 2.53 17.94 -1.62
C TYR A 28 1.24 17.13 -1.86
N PRO A 29 1.01 16.64 -3.09
CA PRO A 29 1.83 16.84 -4.30
C PRO A 29 1.69 18.26 -4.86
N ASN A 30 2.74 18.76 -5.53
CA ASN A 30 2.70 20.04 -6.25
C ASN A 30 3.61 20.00 -7.50
N PRO A 31 3.36 20.83 -8.53
CA PRO A 31 4.05 20.75 -9.82
C PRO A 31 5.54 21.11 -9.79
N TYR A 32 6.01 21.75 -8.71
CA TYR A 32 7.41 22.16 -8.53
C TYR A 32 8.24 21.13 -7.76
N ALA A 33 7.61 20.11 -7.18
CA ALA A 33 8.27 19.06 -6.39
C ALA A 33 7.94 17.65 -6.89
N LYS A 34 8.02 17.43 -8.21
CA LYS A 34 7.69 16.14 -8.87
C LYS A 34 8.48 14.92 -8.39
N HIS A 35 9.59 15.14 -7.69
CA HIS A 35 10.42 14.07 -7.13
C HIS A 35 9.88 13.53 -5.80
N ILE A 36 9.00 14.27 -5.13
CA ILE A 36 8.35 13.87 -3.89
C ILE A 36 7.06 13.16 -4.27
N VAL A 37 7.17 11.83 -4.41
CA VAL A 37 6.05 10.95 -4.77
C VAL A 37 5.12 10.74 -3.57
N ALA A 38 5.69 10.64 -2.37
CA ALA A 38 4.97 10.56 -1.10
C ALA A 38 5.88 11.04 0.04
N GLU A 39 5.29 11.62 1.09
CA GLU A 39 5.93 11.80 2.41
C GLU A 39 5.35 10.76 3.36
N ASP A 40 6.20 10.04 4.09
CA ASP A 40 5.74 9.07 5.08
C ASP A 40 5.82 9.64 6.50
N VAL A 41 4.85 9.33 7.36
CA VAL A 41 4.84 9.76 8.76
C VAL A 41 5.33 8.61 9.63
N VAL A 42 6.55 8.75 10.14
CA VAL A 42 7.21 7.71 10.95
C VAL A 42 6.73 7.74 12.40
N ASP A 43 6.49 8.94 12.93
CA ASP A 43 6.08 9.14 14.33
C ASP A 43 5.28 10.44 14.44
N ARG A 44 4.22 10.42 15.26
CA ARG A 44 3.42 11.61 15.55
C ARG A 44 2.84 11.51 16.96
N ARG A 45 3.08 12.54 17.75
CA ARG A 45 2.58 12.63 19.13
C ARG A 45 2.31 14.06 19.55
N ILE A 46 1.47 14.22 20.55
CA ILE A 46 1.24 15.50 21.23
C ILE A 46 2.03 15.46 22.54
N VAL A 47 2.85 16.48 22.78
CA VAL A 47 3.64 16.65 24.01
C VAL A 47 3.48 18.10 24.44
N ASP A 48 3.03 18.33 25.68
CA ASP A 48 2.83 19.67 26.25
C ASP A 48 1.99 20.61 25.36
N GLY A 49 0.94 20.07 24.73
CA GLY A 49 0.07 20.82 23.82
C GLY A 49 0.67 21.11 22.43
N CYS A 50 1.92 20.72 22.19
CA CYS A 50 2.60 20.86 20.90
C CYS A 50 2.51 19.56 20.10
N LEU A 51 2.26 19.68 18.79
CA LEU A 51 2.25 18.54 17.88
C LEU A 51 3.65 18.29 17.34
N HIS A 52 4.23 17.15 17.73
CA HIS A 52 5.49 16.65 17.20
C HIS A 52 5.21 15.65 16.08
N THR A 53 5.84 15.82 14.93
CA THR A 53 5.75 14.87 13.81
C THR A 53 7.13 14.64 13.20
N ARG A 54 7.48 13.38 12.99
CA ARG A 54 8.62 12.95 12.18
C ARG A 54 8.14 12.39 10.85
N ARG A 55 8.67 12.93 9.75
CA ARG A 55 8.42 12.46 8.39
C ARG A 55 9.68 11.98 7.69
N LEU A 56 9.51 11.11 6.70
CA LEU A 56 10.56 10.58 5.85
C LEU A 56 10.24 10.89 4.38
N ASP A 57 11.17 11.56 3.71
CA ASP A 57 11.03 11.94 2.30
C ASP A 57 11.98 11.10 1.41
N PRO A 58 11.53 10.73 0.19
CA PRO A 58 12.31 9.90 -0.72
C PRO A 58 13.57 10.62 -1.25
N PRO A 59 14.60 9.86 -1.67
CA PRO A 59 15.85 10.43 -2.15
C PRO A 59 15.68 11.27 -3.42
N GLY A 60 16.36 12.42 -3.47
CA GLY A 60 16.55 13.17 -4.70
C GLY A 60 17.64 12.57 -5.60
N ALA A 61 17.64 12.93 -6.89
CA ALA A 61 18.65 12.46 -7.83
C ALA A 61 20.08 12.91 -7.45
N LEU A 62 21.01 11.95 -7.46
CA LEU A 62 22.43 12.17 -7.15
C LEU A 62 23.29 12.26 -8.43
N PRO A 63 24.36 13.08 -8.46
CA PRO A 63 25.39 13.03 -9.48
C PRO A 63 26.09 11.68 -9.50
N TRP A 64 26.52 11.25 -10.68
CA TRP A 64 27.14 9.93 -10.88
C TRP A 64 28.35 9.67 -9.96
N TYR A 65 29.17 10.69 -9.68
CA TYR A 65 30.35 10.56 -8.82
C TYR A 65 30.03 10.39 -7.33
N LEU A 66 28.80 10.73 -6.90
CA LEU A 66 28.31 10.44 -5.54
C LEU A 66 27.56 9.11 -5.47
N LYS A 67 26.96 8.65 -6.58
CA LYS A 67 26.26 7.36 -6.66
C LYS A 67 27.15 6.17 -6.32
N SER A 68 28.43 6.22 -6.71
CA SER A 68 29.40 5.15 -6.39
C SER A 68 29.79 5.05 -4.91
N LEU A 69 29.41 6.04 -4.10
CA LEU A 69 29.72 6.10 -2.66
C LEU A 69 28.55 5.66 -1.77
N THR A 70 27.39 5.34 -2.35
CA THR A 70 26.16 5.01 -1.62
C THR A 70 25.39 3.86 -2.29
N SER A 71 24.62 3.10 -1.50
CA SER A 71 23.76 2.00 -1.96
C SER A 71 22.39 2.48 -2.47
N MET A 72 22.33 3.71 -3.02
CA MET A 72 21.15 4.37 -3.62
C MET A 72 20.02 4.84 -2.67
N CYS A 73 20.15 4.68 -1.36
CA CYS A 73 19.14 5.14 -0.38
C CYS A 73 19.63 6.33 0.45
N GLU A 74 19.34 7.56 -0.02
CA GLU A 74 19.66 8.81 0.70
C GLU A 74 18.37 9.57 1.05
N TYR A 75 17.72 9.16 2.14
CA TYR A 75 16.46 9.75 2.58
C TYR A 75 16.68 11.09 3.30
N ILE A 76 15.60 11.87 3.43
CA ILE A 76 15.58 13.06 4.28
C ILE A 76 14.61 12.80 5.41
N VAL A 77 15.03 13.10 6.64
CA VAL A 77 14.14 13.11 7.81
C VAL A 77 13.75 14.53 8.10
N GLU A 78 12.46 14.78 8.23
CA GLU A 78 11.90 16.04 8.74
C GLU A 78 11.32 15.82 10.13
N ASP A 79 11.85 16.53 11.11
CA ASP A 79 11.22 16.69 12.43
C ASP A 79 10.47 18.03 12.46
N SER A 80 9.21 18.03 12.88
CA SER A 80 8.39 19.24 12.98
C SER A 80 7.72 19.35 14.34
N VAL A 81 7.65 20.57 14.85
CA VAL A 81 6.96 20.94 16.08
C VAL A 81 6.01 22.08 15.76
N ILE A 82 4.71 21.87 15.99
CA ILE A 82 3.70 22.91 15.87
C ILE A 82 3.16 23.24 17.25
N ASP A 83 3.35 24.49 17.65
CA ASP A 83 2.81 25.06 18.87
C ASP A 83 1.62 25.97 18.52
N PRO A 84 0.38 25.54 18.81
CA PRO A 84 -0.80 26.35 18.54
C PRO A 84 -0.94 27.54 19.50
N ALA A 85 -0.39 27.46 20.73
CA ALA A 85 -0.47 28.54 21.71
C ALA A 85 0.48 29.68 21.35
N ALA A 86 1.72 29.35 20.98
CA ALA A 86 2.70 30.34 20.51
C ALA A 86 2.53 30.72 19.04
N LYS A 87 1.60 30.08 18.32
CA LYS A 87 1.42 30.20 16.85
C LYS A 87 2.75 30.06 16.11
N SER A 88 3.44 28.94 16.32
CA SER A 88 4.72 28.68 15.68
C SER A 88 4.78 27.29 15.03
N ILE A 89 5.48 27.22 13.89
CA ILE A 89 5.86 25.94 13.28
C ILE A 89 7.38 25.97 13.16
N VAL A 90 8.04 24.95 13.70
CA VAL A 90 9.47 24.75 13.56
C VAL A 90 9.70 23.42 12.86
N THR A 91 10.33 23.44 11.70
CA THR A 91 10.77 22.23 11.00
C THR A 91 12.28 22.13 11.01
N THR A 92 12.79 20.92 11.15
CA THR A 92 14.21 20.59 11.00
C THR A 92 14.33 19.43 10.04
N THR A 93 14.90 19.68 8.87
CA THR A 93 15.16 18.65 7.86
C THR A 93 16.64 18.31 7.83
N ARG A 94 16.96 17.01 7.66
CA ARG A 94 18.34 16.55 7.49
C ARG A 94 18.45 15.33 6.61
N ASN A 95 19.53 15.23 5.85
CA ASN A 95 19.82 14.00 5.11
C ASN A 95 20.22 12.87 6.07
N ILE A 96 19.76 11.66 5.73
CA ILE A 96 20.14 10.40 6.38
C ILE A 96 20.59 9.41 5.30
N GLY A 97 21.67 8.68 5.57
CA GLY A 97 22.29 7.82 4.57
C GLY A 97 23.81 7.87 4.61
N LEU A 98 24.47 7.28 3.63
CA LEU A 98 25.93 7.18 3.61
C LEU A 98 26.61 8.50 3.25
N LEU A 99 25.92 9.42 2.56
CA LEU A 99 26.44 10.75 2.26
C LEU A 99 26.53 11.67 3.49
N THR A 100 25.88 11.34 4.60
CA THR A 100 26.08 12.04 5.89
C THR A 100 27.54 12.03 6.34
N ARG A 101 28.35 11.09 5.84
CA ARG A 101 29.82 11.03 6.04
C ARG A 101 30.56 12.19 5.39
N LEU A 102 30.05 12.71 4.27
CA LEU A 102 30.63 13.85 3.54
C LEU A 102 30.06 15.18 4.05
N GLY A 103 28.83 15.17 4.52
CA GLY A 103 28.18 16.31 5.15
C GLY A 103 26.77 15.99 5.62
N VAL A 104 26.45 16.40 6.85
CA VAL A 104 25.08 16.48 7.35
C VAL A 104 24.60 17.90 7.07
N PHE A 105 23.63 18.00 6.18
CA PHE A 105 22.91 19.23 5.89
C PHE A 105 21.72 19.30 6.82
N THR A 106 21.61 20.37 7.60
CA THR A 106 20.48 20.61 8.49
C THR A 106 19.86 21.94 8.13
N GLU A 107 18.60 21.91 7.70
CA GLU A 107 17.80 23.11 7.50
C GLU A 107 16.77 23.19 8.62
N THR A 108 16.72 24.34 9.30
CA THR A 108 15.69 24.66 10.28
C THR A 108 14.85 25.81 9.76
N VAL A 109 13.52 25.63 9.70
CA VAL A 109 12.59 26.67 9.24
C VAL A 109 11.63 27.04 10.36
N HIS A 110 11.53 28.34 10.63
CA HIS A 110 10.58 28.90 11.59
C HIS A 110 9.49 29.66 10.84
N TYR A 111 8.23 29.29 11.08
CA TYR A 111 7.05 30.04 10.63
C TYR A 111 6.45 30.73 11.85
N THR A 112 6.42 32.07 11.82
CA THR A 112 5.89 32.91 12.91
C THR A 112 4.96 33.98 12.33
N PRO A 113 3.85 34.34 13.01
CA PRO A 113 2.98 35.43 12.58
C PRO A 113 3.75 36.75 12.49
N CYS A 114 3.37 37.59 11.52
CA CYS A 114 3.89 38.92 11.29
C CYS A 114 2.74 39.81 10.76
N GLY A 115 1.87 40.26 11.66
CA GLY A 115 0.59 40.88 11.28
C GLY A 115 -0.31 39.84 10.59
N ASP A 116 -0.90 40.22 9.45
CA ASP A 116 -1.72 39.32 8.62
C ASP A 116 -0.89 38.40 7.71
N GLU A 117 0.43 38.51 7.78
CA GLU A 117 1.39 37.70 7.02
C GLU A 117 2.09 36.69 7.93
N THR A 118 2.76 35.71 7.32
CA THR A 118 3.62 34.76 8.03
C THR A 118 5.06 34.98 7.63
N ARG A 119 5.91 35.27 8.62
CA ARG A 119 7.36 35.32 8.43
C ARG A 119 7.92 33.91 8.46
N VAL A 120 8.75 33.59 7.48
CA VAL A 120 9.44 32.31 7.31
C VAL A 120 10.95 32.56 7.38
N LEU A 121 11.60 32.10 8.45
CA LEU A 121 13.05 32.17 8.62
C LEU A 121 13.65 30.79 8.38
N LYS A 122 14.43 30.65 7.31
CA LYS A 122 15.15 29.43 6.95
C LYS A 122 16.61 29.56 7.35
N THR A 123 17.12 28.60 8.11
CA THR A 123 18.50 28.55 8.55
C THR A 123 19.12 27.25 8.12
N VAL A 124 20.29 27.31 7.48
CA VAL A 124 21.03 26.13 7.03
C VAL A 124 22.36 26.04 7.74
N ARG A 125 22.70 24.81 8.12
CA ARG A 125 24.01 24.43 8.66
C ARG A 125 24.53 23.19 7.93
N ILE A 126 25.83 23.18 7.66
CA ILE A 126 26.52 22.03 7.07
C ILE A 126 27.56 21.56 8.08
N ARG A 127 27.44 20.30 8.53
CA ARG A 127 28.41 19.67 9.42
C ARG A 127 29.16 18.56 8.71
N HIS A 128 30.47 18.68 8.60
CA HIS A 128 31.33 17.62 8.08
C HIS A 128 31.65 16.62 9.18
N THR A 129 31.40 15.33 8.92
CA THR A 129 31.59 14.24 9.89
C THR A 129 32.87 13.46 9.63
N VAL A 130 33.38 13.44 8.39
CA VAL A 130 34.64 12.79 8.01
C VAL A 130 35.51 13.76 7.21
N ARG A 131 36.83 13.68 7.38
CA ARG A 131 37.80 14.38 6.53
C ARG A 131 38.04 13.59 5.25
N VAL A 132 37.81 14.23 4.11
CA VAL A 132 38.11 13.71 2.77
C VAL A 132 39.03 14.68 2.03
N SER A 133 39.47 14.34 0.81
CA SER A 133 40.30 15.24 0.01
C SER A 133 39.58 16.57 -0.25
N ASP A 134 40.33 17.67 -0.25
CA ASP A 134 39.76 19.01 -0.47
C ASP A 134 38.99 19.11 -1.78
N TRP A 135 39.46 18.42 -2.82
CA TRP A 135 38.76 18.35 -4.09
C TRP A 135 37.36 17.71 -3.95
N LEU A 136 37.27 16.57 -3.27
CA LEU A 136 35.99 15.87 -3.09
C LEU A 136 35.07 16.65 -2.16
N GLN A 137 35.62 17.25 -1.09
CA GLN A 137 34.86 18.07 -0.16
C GLN A 137 34.27 19.31 -0.87
N ARG A 138 35.07 20.00 -1.69
CA ARG A 138 34.62 21.15 -2.49
C ARG A 138 33.53 20.74 -3.48
N LYS A 139 33.68 19.62 -4.19
CA LYS A 139 32.67 19.13 -5.14
C LYS A 139 31.37 18.73 -4.45
N ALA A 140 31.45 18.01 -3.32
CA ALA A 140 30.29 17.65 -2.53
C ALA A 140 29.56 18.90 -1.99
N ASN A 141 30.29 19.84 -1.42
CA ASN A 141 29.73 21.11 -0.91
C ASN A 141 29.05 21.89 -2.03
N ASN A 142 29.71 22.06 -3.18
CA ASN A 142 29.14 22.72 -4.34
C ASN A 142 27.87 22.03 -4.82
N PHE A 143 27.82 20.70 -4.83
CA PHE A 143 26.60 19.96 -5.19
C PHE A 143 25.46 20.20 -4.19
N PHE A 144 25.72 20.05 -2.89
CA PHE A 144 24.68 20.24 -1.87
C PHE A 144 24.15 21.68 -1.89
N ILE A 145 25.04 22.67 -1.99
CA ILE A 145 24.69 24.09 -2.03
C ILE A 145 23.91 24.44 -3.29
N SER A 146 24.39 24.01 -4.47
CA SER A 146 23.69 24.28 -5.74
C SER A 146 22.32 23.61 -5.80
N SER A 147 22.21 22.38 -5.29
CA SER A 147 20.95 21.65 -5.21
C SER A 147 20.00 22.28 -4.20
N TYR A 148 20.50 22.75 -3.06
CA TYR A 148 19.70 23.50 -2.08
C TYR A 148 19.20 24.82 -2.69
N ALA A 149 20.07 25.61 -3.31
CA ALA A 149 19.70 26.90 -3.92
C ALA A 149 18.58 26.73 -4.97
N LYS A 150 18.66 25.68 -5.80
CA LYS A 150 17.59 25.34 -6.76
C LYS A 150 16.31 24.92 -6.05
N ARG A 151 16.41 24.05 -5.02
CA ARG A 151 15.26 23.53 -4.27
C ARG A 151 14.52 24.57 -3.46
N VAL A 152 15.19 25.59 -2.91
CA VAL A 152 14.51 26.66 -2.14
C VAL A 152 13.49 27.40 -3.00
N GLU A 153 13.86 27.70 -4.25
CA GLU A 153 12.96 28.35 -5.21
C GLU A 153 11.75 27.47 -5.54
N ASP A 154 12.00 26.20 -5.84
CA ASP A 154 10.95 25.24 -6.16
C ASP A 154 10.02 24.98 -4.97
N THR A 155 10.58 24.88 -3.76
CA THR A 155 9.81 24.70 -2.51
C THR A 155 8.88 25.88 -2.27
N ASN A 156 9.38 27.10 -2.47
CA ASN A 156 8.59 28.31 -2.30
C ASN A 156 7.47 28.40 -3.34
N ARG A 157 7.76 28.09 -4.61
CA ARG A 157 6.74 28.06 -5.68
C ARG A 157 5.68 26.99 -5.42
N GLY A 158 6.11 25.80 -5.01
CA GLY A 158 5.23 24.69 -4.63
C GLY A 158 4.30 25.04 -3.48
N PHE A 159 4.84 25.62 -2.40
CA PHE A 159 4.03 25.96 -1.25
C PHE A 159 3.06 27.12 -1.53
N MET A 160 3.50 28.13 -2.29
CA MET A 160 2.63 29.21 -2.75
C MET A 160 1.52 28.70 -3.67
N HIS A 161 1.81 27.73 -4.54
CA HIS A 161 0.80 27.10 -5.38
C HIS A 161 -0.30 26.44 -4.54
N VAL A 162 0.08 25.65 -3.53
CA VAL A 162 -0.87 25.00 -2.60
C VAL A 162 -1.70 26.05 -1.85
N LEU A 163 -1.06 27.08 -1.29
CA LEU A 163 -1.75 28.17 -0.60
C LEU A 163 -2.74 28.89 -1.53
N SER A 164 -2.36 29.11 -2.79
CA SER A 164 -3.23 29.75 -3.77
C SER A 164 -4.44 28.91 -4.18
N GLN A 165 -4.29 27.58 -4.21
CA GLN A 165 -5.38 26.65 -4.48
C GLN A 165 -6.33 26.53 -3.28
N MET A 166 -5.79 26.50 -2.07
CA MET A 166 -6.60 26.40 -0.85
C MET A 166 -7.33 27.71 -0.51
N PHE A 167 -6.74 28.86 -0.86
CA PHE A 167 -7.24 30.19 -0.47
C PHE A 167 -7.24 31.20 -1.65
N PRO A 168 -8.00 30.95 -2.73
CA PRO A 168 -7.95 31.76 -3.95
C PRO A 168 -8.29 33.25 -3.75
N ASN A 169 -9.26 33.54 -2.87
CA ASN A 169 -9.76 34.91 -2.63
C ASN A 169 -8.73 35.85 -1.96
N VAL A 170 -7.65 35.29 -1.39
CA VAL A 170 -6.57 36.06 -0.75
C VAL A 170 -5.50 36.44 -1.79
N VAL A 171 -5.34 35.61 -2.82
CA VAL A 171 -4.28 35.73 -3.84
C VAL A 171 -4.48 36.96 -4.72
N GLU A 172 -5.72 37.32 -5.04
CA GLU A 172 -6.01 38.51 -5.84
C GLU A 172 -5.55 39.80 -5.16
N LYS A 173 -5.68 39.90 -3.84
CA LYS A 173 -5.16 41.05 -3.05
C LYS A 173 -3.63 41.01 -2.91
N ALA A 174 -3.01 39.83 -2.90
CA ALA A 174 -1.58 39.66 -2.62
C ALA A 174 -0.64 39.73 -3.85
N ARG A 175 -1.18 39.68 -5.08
CA ARG A 175 -0.38 39.67 -6.34
C ARG A 175 0.58 40.88 -6.48
N GLY A 176 0.26 42.02 -5.88
CA GLY A 176 1.11 43.23 -5.88
C GLY A 176 2.42 43.09 -5.09
N ASN A 177 2.44 42.32 -4.00
CA ASN A 177 3.61 42.17 -3.12
C ASN A 177 4.55 41.01 -3.52
N TYR A 178 4.13 40.15 -4.44
CA TYR A 178 4.80 38.89 -4.77
C TYR A 178 6.10 39.07 -5.59
N LYS A 179 6.20 40.10 -6.43
CA LYS A 179 7.42 40.37 -7.23
C LYS A 179 8.60 40.84 -6.36
N ALA A 180 8.35 41.62 -5.31
CA ALA A 180 9.38 42.16 -4.43
C ALA A 180 10.11 41.07 -3.60
N GLY A 181 9.39 40.02 -3.17
CA GLY A 181 9.98 38.88 -2.46
C GLY A 181 10.88 37.99 -3.34
N GLN A 182 10.61 37.94 -4.66
CA GLN A 182 11.43 37.20 -5.63
C GLN A 182 12.76 37.91 -5.92
N GLU A 183 12.78 39.24 -5.91
CA GLU A 183 14.00 40.05 -6.08
C GLU A 183 14.91 39.98 -4.85
N LEU A 184 14.33 39.98 -3.64
CA LEU A 184 15.07 39.74 -2.39
C LEU A 184 15.72 38.33 -2.37
N ALA A 185 15.01 37.31 -2.85
CA ALA A 185 15.56 35.96 -2.99
C ALA A 185 16.67 35.90 -4.05
N ARG A 186 16.59 36.65 -5.16
CA ARG A 186 17.67 36.76 -6.16
C ARG A 186 18.90 37.50 -5.63
N SER A 187 18.72 38.59 -4.89
CA SER A 187 19.81 39.36 -4.29
C SER A 187 20.57 38.56 -3.23
N ALA A 188 19.84 37.83 -2.36
CA ALA A 188 20.43 36.89 -1.41
C ALA A 188 21.19 35.73 -2.11
N ARG A 189 20.73 35.25 -3.28
CA ARG A 189 21.42 34.24 -4.10
C ARG A 189 22.77 34.74 -4.64
N GLN A 190 22.86 36.02 -5.01
CA GLN A 190 24.08 36.59 -5.60
C GLN A 190 25.15 36.81 -4.52
N SER A 191 24.76 37.39 -3.38
CA SER A 191 25.63 37.51 -2.20
C SER A 191 26.15 36.15 -1.68
N LEU A 192 25.34 35.09 -1.82
CA LEU A 192 25.72 33.71 -1.48
C LEU A 192 26.83 33.15 -2.37
N ARG A 193 26.76 33.41 -3.68
CA ARG A 193 27.76 32.96 -4.65
C ARG A 193 29.11 33.64 -4.40
N ASP A 194 29.10 34.91 -4.01
CA ASP A 194 30.29 35.72 -3.80
C ASP A 194 31.00 35.40 -2.47
N LYS A 195 30.26 35.19 -1.37
CA LYS A 195 30.85 34.84 -0.06
C LYS A 195 31.49 33.46 -0.01
N LEU A 196 31.02 32.50 -0.80
CA LEU A 196 31.47 31.11 -0.76
C LEU A 196 32.65 30.79 -1.69
N ASN A 197 32.94 31.64 -2.69
CA ASN A 197 34.16 31.54 -3.50
C ASN A 197 35.43 31.90 -2.69
N HIS A 198 35.31 32.63 -1.57
CA HIS A 198 36.44 33.04 -0.73
C HIS A 198 36.81 32.07 0.40
N VAL A 199 35.99 31.07 0.73
CA VAL A 199 36.27 30.10 1.81
C VAL A 199 37.37 29.07 1.41
N GLY A 200 37.82 29.10 0.15
CA GLY A 200 38.90 28.24 -0.36
C GLY A 200 40.32 28.81 -0.28
N ALA A 201 40.51 30.03 0.24
CA ALA A 201 41.80 30.73 0.30
C ALA A 201 42.25 30.99 1.75
N GLY A 202 42.54 29.92 2.50
CA GLY A 202 43.23 30.00 3.80
C GLY A 202 44.60 29.31 3.70
N PRO A 203 45.67 29.83 4.34
CA PRO A 203 47.03 29.33 4.13
C PRO A 203 47.19 27.91 4.65
N GLY A 204 47.92 27.09 3.89
CA GLY A 204 48.26 25.73 4.27
C GLY A 204 49.01 25.66 5.60
N GLY A 205 48.54 24.76 6.47
CA GLY A 205 49.22 24.39 7.69
C GLY A 205 48.92 22.93 8.01
N LEU A 206 49.87 22.04 7.70
CA LEU A 206 49.87 20.66 8.18
C LEU A 206 49.97 20.68 9.71
N LEU A 207 48.93 20.18 10.41
CA LEU A 207 49.06 19.78 11.81
C LEU A 207 48.65 18.33 11.99
N ALA A 208 49.62 17.56 12.49
CA ALA A 208 49.62 16.12 12.66
C ALA A 208 48.42 15.62 13.46
N SER A 209 47.74 14.59 12.95
CA SER A 209 46.64 13.93 13.65
C SER A 209 47.16 12.98 14.74
N ARG A 210 46.87 13.27 16.01
CA ARG A 210 46.93 12.25 17.07
C ARG A 210 45.75 11.29 16.92
N ARG A 211 46.05 9.99 16.95
CA ARG A 211 45.12 8.85 16.83
C ARG A 211 44.20 8.79 18.05
N ILE A 212 42.89 8.68 17.81
CA ILE A 212 41.93 8.15 18.78
C ILE A 212 41.45 6.79 18.25
N ARG A 213 41.72 5.72 19.00
CA ARG A 213 41.19 4.38 18.75
C ARG A 213 39.82 4.28 19.40
N CYS A 214 38.81 3.89 18.64
CA CYS A 214 37.59 3.26 19.17
C CYS A 214 37.50 1.84 18.61
N VAL A 215 37.18 0.90 19.50
CA VAL A 215 37.06 -0.54 19.27
C VAL A 215 35.57 -0.89 19.23
N CYS A 216 35.10 -1.45 18.09
CA CYS A 216 33.93 -2.35 17.97
C CYS A 216 33.89 -2.93 16.53
N PRO A 217 33.25 -4.09 16.28
CA PRO A 217 33.82 -5.16 15.44
C PRO A 217 33.29 -5.22 13.99
N MET A 218 34.19 -5.69 13.12
CA MET A 218 34.03 -6.50 11.88
C MET A 218 33.19 -5.97 10.69
N SER A 219 33.90 -5.77 9.56
CA SER A 219 33.48 -5.60 8.14
C SER A 219 33.75 -4.24 7.47
N GLY A 220 34.54 -3.38 8.13
CA GLY A 220 35.20 -2.22 7.53
C GLY A 220 36.27 -2.49 6.45
N VAL A 221 36.16 -3.54 5.63
CA VAL A 221 37.26 -3.99 4.74
C VAL A 221 37.22 -3.37 3.34
N LEU A 222 36.08 -2.96 2.76
CA LEU A 222 36.08 -2.36 1.42
C LEU A 222 36.17 -0.82 1.39
N ARG A 223 35.81 -0.14 2.47
CA ARG A 223 35.81 1.35 2.52
C ARG A 223 37.20 1.99 2.67
N LYS A 224 38.29 1.21 2.75
CA LYS A 224 39.67 1.74 2.71
C LYS A 224 40.43 1.43 1.42
N CYS A 225 40.05 0.41 0.66
CA CYS A 225 40.85 -0.01 -0.50
C CYS A 225 40.65 0.87 -1.75
N ALA A 226 39.51 1.56 -1.89
CA ALA A 226 39.29 2.49 -3.02
C ALA A 226 39.79 3.92 -2.77
N ALA A 227 40.08 4.31 -1.53
CA ALA A 227 40.53 5.68 -1.26
C ALA A 227 41.95 5.98 -1.78
N LEU A 228 42.70 4.95 -2.26
CA LEU A 228 44.15 5.01 -2.46
C LEU A 228 44.72 4.41 -3.77
N PHE A 229 44.08 3.45 -4.48
CA PHE A 229 44.85 2.51 -5.33
C PHE A 229 44.59 2.43 -6.85
N GLY A 230 43.68 3.21 -7.44
CA GLY A 230 43.50 3.16 -8.91
C GLY A 230 42.96 1.83 -9.46
N THR A 231 42.61 1.86 -10.75
CA THR A 231 41.52 1.05 -11.35
C THR A 231 41.82 -0.43 -11.63
N ALA A 232 43.07 -0.91 -11.58
CA ALA A 232 43.40 -2.26 -12.07
C ALA A 232 43.08 -3.42 -11.10
N ALA A 233 43.23 -3.23 -9.78
CA ALA A 233 42.97 -4.28 -8.79
C ALA A 233 41.47 -4.52 -8.52
N ALA A 234 40.63 -3.48 -8.70
CA ALA A 234 39.18 -3.57 -8.59
C ALA A 234 38.54 -4.40 -9.73
N ILE A 235 39.16 -4.36 -10.92
CA ILE A 235 38.75 -5.16 -12.08
C ILE A 235 39.07 -6.66 -11.86
N GLY A 236 40.13 -6.98 -11.10
CA GLY A 236 40.48 -8.36 -10.73
C GLY A 236 39.49 -9.01 -9.77
N ALA A 237 39.02 -8.29 -8.76
CA ALA A 237 38.03 -8.79 -7.80
C ALA A 237 36.63 -8.94 -8.43
N TYR A 238 36.27 -8.04 -9.36
CA TYR A 238 35.03 -8.12 -10.12
C TYR A 238 35.00 -9.31 -11.09
N ARG A 239 36.14 -9.67 -11.71
CA ARG A 239 36.28 -10.86 -12.59
C ARG A 239 36.28 -12.20 -11.84
N TYR A 240 36.65 -12.21 -10.56
CA TYR A 240 36.53 -13.40 -9.69
C TYR A 240 35.08 -13.67 -9.27
N TYR A 241 34.28 -12.60 -9.06
CA TYR A 241 32.85 -12.70 -8.70
C TYR A 241 31.97 -13.22 -9.85
N GLN A 242 32.36 -13.01 -11.12
CA GLN A 242 31.70 -13.60 -12.28
C GLN A 242 32.06 -15.09 -12.52
N ARG A 243 32.96 -15.70 -11.73
CA ARG A 243 33.45 -17.06 -11.94
C ARG A 243 32.89 -18.10 -10.96
N PHE A 244 31.93 -17.72 -10.12
CA PHE A 244 31.42 -18.57 -9.03
C PHE A 244 29.89 -18.76 -9.01
N GLU A 245 29.14 -18.16 -9.93
CA GLU A 245 27.71 -18.46 -10.10
C GLU A 245 27.38 -19.28 -11.35
N ASP A 246 28.37 -19.62 -12.19
CA ASP A 246 28.21 -20.71 -13.14
C ASP A 246 29.39 -21.66 -12.99
N GLY A 247 29.15 -22.72 -12.21
CA GLY A 247 29.93 -23.93 -12.33
C GLY A 247 29.82 -24.45 -13.76
N SER A 248 30.87 -24.19 -14.54
CA SER A 248 31.29 -24.96 -15.72
C SER A 248 30.21 -25.32 -16.76
N GLY A 249 30.23 -24.60 -17.89
CA GLY A 249 29.54 -25.06 -19.10
C GLY A 249 29.60 -24.14 -20.31
N ALA A 250 30.82 -23.85 -20.80
CA ALA A 250 31.17 -23.52 -22.19
C ALA A 250 30.38 -22.45 -23.01
N GLY A 251 31.15 -21.57 -23.65
CA GLY A 251 30.76 -20.91 -24.92
C GLY A 251 30.38 -19.45 -24.79
N GLY A 252 31.33 -18.55 -25.05
CA GLY A 252 31.06 -17.11 -25.12
C GLY A 252 30.25 -16.71 -26.36
N THR A 253 29.39 -15.70 -26.23
CA THR A 253 29.32 -14.47 -27.04
C THR A 253 28.12 -13.61 -26.59
N TYR A 254 28.36 -12.31 -26.40
CA TYR A 254 27.46 -11.12 -26.43
C TYR A 254 25.96 -11.22 -26.06
N GLY A 255 25.52 -10.43 -25.06
CA GLY A 255 24.08 -10.18 -24.82
C GLY A 255 23.70 -9.42 -23.55
N GLY A 256 24.33 -8.28 -23.26
CA GLY A 256 24.04 -7.48 -22.06
C GLY A 256 22.81 -6.58 -22.17
N THR A 257 21.59 -7.14 -22.10
CA THR A 257 20.35 -6.36 -21.90
C THR A 257 19.30 -7.04 -21.00
N GLY A 258 19.54 -8.24 -20.46
CA GLY A 258 18.50 -9.03 -19.78
C GLY A 258 18.38 -8.91 -18.24
N LEU A 259 19.38 -8.38 -17.53
CA LEU A 259 19.47 -8.54 -16.06
C LEU A 259 19.24 -7.27 -15.23
N ALA A 260 19.15 -6.09 -15.84
CA ALA A 260 18.71 -4.87 -15.16
C ALA A 260 17.17 -4.81 -14.96
N ALA A 261 16.41 -5.67 -15.64
CA ALA A 261 14.94 -5.70 -15.57
C ALA A 261 14.39 -6.55 -14.41
N ARG A 262 15.20 -7.38 -13.73
CA ARG A 262 14.72 -8.30 -12.69
C ARG A 262 15.00 -7.88 -11.24
N PHE A 263 15.72 -6.77 -11.03
CA PHE A 263 15.90 -6.15 -9.70
C PHE A 263 15.08 -4.84 -9.53
N LEU A 264 14.13 -4.59 -10.43
CA LEU A 264 13.23 -3.43 -10.44
C LEU A 264 11.83 -3.77 -9.88
N HIS A 265 11.74 -4.62 -8.86
CA HIS A 265 10.55 -4.56 -8.00
C HIS A 265 10.80 -3.54 -6.90
N SER A 266 10.36 -2.32 -7.19
CA SER A 266 10.11 -1.29 -6.19
C SER A 266 9.25 -1.87 -5.08
N SER A 267 9.81 -2.03 -3.88
CA SER A 267 9.01 -2.08 -2.67
C SER A 267 8.47 -0.66 -2.42
N GLN A 268 7.53 -0.21 -3.26
CA GLN A 268 6.60 0.84 -2.84
C GLN A 268 5.84 0.27 -1.65
N ALA A 269 6.03 0.86 -0.48
CA ALA A 269 5.10 0.66 0.61
C ALA A 269 3.75 1.26 0.17
N LEU A 270 2.86 0.42 -0.37
CA LEU A 270 1.49 0.79 -0.78
C LEU A 270 0.54 0.96 0.43
N ALA A 271 1.06 1.20 1.63
CA ALA A 271 0.29 1.27 2.86
C ALA A 271 -0.18 2.69 3.22
N SER A 272 -0.14 3.65 2.30
CA SER A 272 -0.81 4.94 2.50
C SER A 272 -2.29 4.82 2.11
N PHE A 273 -3.12 4.35 3.03
CA PHE A 273 -4.58 4.25 2.84
C PHE A 273 -5.29 5.62 2.79
N THR A 274 -4.55 6.73 2.96
CA THR A 274 -5.13 8.07 3.13
C THR A 274 -4.83 9.07 2.01
N ASN A 275 -3.84 8.83 1.14
CA ASN A 275 -3.31 9.91 0.30
C ASN A 275 -3.50 9.74 -1.21
N ASN A 276 -4.03 8.60 -1.70
CA ASN A 276 -4.48 8.41 -3.08
C ASN A 276 -5.66 7.41 -3.08
N PHE A 277 -6.88 7.89 -3.31
CA PHE A 277 -8.12 7.08 -3.33
C PHE A 277 -8.23 6.14 -4.55
N GLU A 278 -7.14 5.87 -5.29
CA GLU A 278 -7.18 4.85 -6.34
C GLU A 278 -6.94 3.48 -5.70
N PRO A 279 -7.95 2.58 -5.69
CA PRO A 279 -7.73 1.24 -5.18
C PRO A 279 -6.70 0.51 -6.07
N SER A 280 -5.77 -0.21 -5.44
CA SER A 280 -4.72 -0.98 -6.12
C SER A 280 -5.28 -2.06 -7.05
N VAL A 281 -6.52 -2.49 -6.81
CA VAL A 281 -7.31 -3.36 -7.69
C VAL A 281 -8.66 -2.71 -7.91
N ARG A 282 -9.03 -2.48 -9.18
CA ARG A 282 -10.34 -1.96 -9.56
C ARG A 282 -11.35 -3.11 -9.67
N TRP A 283 -12.60 -2.82 -9.34
CA TRP A 283 -13.70 -3.76 -9.50
C TRP A 283 -13.88 -4.16 -10.98
N ASP A 284 -13.74 -5.44 -11.29
CA ASP A 284 -14.15 -6.02 -12.58
C ASP A 284 -15.67 -6.13 -12.60
N ASN A 285 -16.32 -5.31 -13.43
CA ASN A 285 -17.78 -5.35 -13.54
C ASN A 285 -18.25 -6.65 -14.19
N ASN A 286 -17.47 -7.27 -15.08
CA ASN A 286 -17.88 -8.46 -15.83
C ASN A 286 -17.22 -9.75 -15.31
N TRP A 287 -17.00 -9.81 -13.99
CA TRP A 287 -16.34 -10.93 -13.31
C TRP A 287 -17.01 -12.30 -13.55
N ASP A 288 -18.33 -12.30 -13.81
CA ASP A 288 -19.12 -13.50 -14.09
C ASP A 288 -19.35 -13.75 -15.59
N ARG A 289 -18.82 -12.89 -16.47
CA ARG A 289 -18.99 -12.93 -17.93
C ARG A 289 -20.44 -12.84 -18.40
N ARG A 290 -21.34 -12.26 -17.59
CA ARG A 290 -22.77 -12.11 -17.89
C ARG A 290 -23.21 -10.66 -17.98
N ASP A 291 -22.27 -9.73 -18.19
CA ASP A 291 -22.65 -8.37 -18.54
C ASP A 291 -23.44 -8.35 -19.86
N PRO A 292 -24.57 -7.61 -19.97
CA PRO A 292 -25.36 -7.55 -21.20
C PRO A 292 -24.54 -7.25 -22.46
N LYS A 293 -23.52 -6.37 -22.34
CA LYS A 293 -22.60 -6.03 -23.45
C LYS A 293 -21.72 -7.20 -23.89
N SER A 294 -21.53 -8.20 -23.04
CA SER A 294 -20.78 -9.41 -23.35
C SER A 294 -21.64 -10.53 -23.91
N LEU A 295 -22.97 -10.46 -23.72
CA LEU A 295 -23.93 -11.45 -24.19
C LEU A 295 -24.51 -11.10 -25.56
N VAL A 296 -24.59 -9.81 -25.89
CA VAL A 296 -25.14 -9.32 -27.15
C VAL A 296 -24.01 -8.93 -28.09
N ARG A 297 -24.09 -9.39 -29.35
CA ARG A 297 -23.10 -9.07 -30.38
C ARG A 297 -23.13 -7.56 -30.70
N PRO A 298 -21.98 -6.87 -30.74
CA PRO A 298 -21.94 -5.44 -31.06
C PRO A 298 -22.42 -5.17 -32.50
N PRO A 299 -23.04 -4.00 -32.74
CA PRO A 299 -23.55 -3.63 -34.05
C PRO A 299 -22.40 -3.41 -35.04
N ARG A 300 -22.56 -3.84 -36.29
CA ARG A 300 -21.57 -3.62 -37.35
C ARG A 300 -21.71 -2.27 -38.05
N ASN A 301 -22.91 -1.73 -38.08
CA ASN A 301 -23.28 -0.48 -38.74
C ASN A 301 -24.41 0.21 -37.97
N ASP A 302 -24.77 1.43 -38.39
CA ASP A 302 -25.81 2.21 -37.71
C ASP A 302 -27.22 1.61 -37.88
N GLU A 303 -27.47 0.83 -38.94
CA GLU A 303 -28.73 0.14 -39.18
C GLU A 303 -29.00 -0.96 -38.12
N GLU A 304 -27.96 -1.68 -37.69
CA GLU A 304 -28.05 -2.71 -36.65
C GLU A 304 -28.19 -2.13 -35.22
N ARG A 305 -28.00 -0.81 -35.05
CA ARG A 305 -27.91 -0.18 -33.72
C ARG A 305 -29.20 -0.30 -32.90
N ALA A 306 -30.36 -0.06 -33.52
CA ALA A 306 -31.65 -0.17 -32.83
C ALA A 306 -31.94 -1.61 -32.36
N ALA A 307 -31.60 -2.61 -33.19
CA ALA A 307 -31.75 -4.01 -32.84
C ALA A 307 -30.78 -4.42 -31.71
N TYR A 308 -29.55 -3.91 -31.73
CA TYR A 308 -28.58 -4.10 -30.66
C TYR A 308 -29.05 -3.50 -29.33
N GLU A 309 -29.56 -2.27 -29.33
CA GLU A 309 -30.04 -1.59 -28.12
C GLU A 309 -31.22 -2.35 -27.50
N LYS A 310 -32.16 -2.83 -28.32
CA LYS A 310 -33.27 -3.69 -27.87
C LYS A 310 -32.76 -5.01 -27.27
N ALA A 311 -31.86 -5.71 -27.96
CA ALA A 311 -31.31 -6.96 -27.46
C ALA A 311 -30.52 -6.77 -26.15
N LEU A 312 -29.85 -5.63 -26.00
CA LEU A 312 -29.14 -5.27 -24.78
C LEU A 312 -30.10 -5.05 -23.62
N GLU A 313 -31.22 -4.35 -23.84
CA GLU A 313 -32.27 -4.16 -22.84
C GLU A 313 -32.90 -5.50 -22.42
N GLU A 314 -33.16 -6.40 -23.37
CA GLU A 314 -33.67 -7.76 -23.11
C GLU A 314 -32.68 -8.64 -22.34
N ALA A 315 -31.37 -8.38 -22.46
CA ALA A 315 -30.32 -9.12 -21.77
C ALA A 315 -30.00 -8.59 -20.36
N VAL A 316 -30.56 -7.44 -19.94
CA VAL A 316 -30.31 -6.85 -18.62
C VAL A 316 -30.95 -7.71 -17.52
N PRO A 317 -30.17 -8.22 -16.55
CA PRO A 317 -30.73 -8.84 -15.35
C PRO A 317 -31.59 -7.84 -14.57
N LYS A 318 -32.72 -8.30 -14.03
CA LYS A 318 -33.69 -7.46 -13.30
C LYS A 318 -33.75 -7.76 -11.81
N ALA A 319 -33.37 -8.97 -11.42
CA ALA A 319 -33.45 -9.46 -10.05
C ALA A 319 -32.08 -9.66 -9.40
N SER A 320 -32.06 -9.57 -8.07
CA SER A 320 -30.92 -9.92 -7.23
C SER A 320 -30.93 -11.40 -6.90
N ARG A 321 -29.74 -11.97 -6.68
CA ARG A 321 -29.57 -13.32 -6.13
C ARG A 321 -28.98 -13.24 -4.74
N HIS A 322 -29.61 -13.91 -3.79
CA HIS A 322 -29.15 -14.03 -2.41
C HIS A 322 -28.63 -15.44 -2.16
N LEU A 323 -27.36 -15.54 -1.81
CA LEU A 323 -26.70 -16.80 -1.45
C LEU A 323 -26.47 -16.82 0.06
N ILE A 324 -27.09 -17.78 0.73
CA ILE A 324 -27.02 -17.98 2.17
C ILE A 324 -26.14 -19.21 2.38
N LEU A 325 -24.92 -19.01 2.85
CA LEU A 325 -23.93 -20.07 3.05
C LEU A 325 -23.90 -20.46 4.51
N VAL A 326 -23.91 -21.75 4.80
CA VAL A 326 -23.83 -22.30 6.15
C VAL A 326 -22.62 -23.22 6.26
N ARG A 327 -21.71 -22.96 7.21
CA ARG A 327 -20.66 -23.93 7.58
C ARG A 327 -21.34 -25.11 8.26
N HIS A 328 -20.93 -26.34 7.96
CA HIS A 328 -21.37 -27.52 8.70
C HIS A 328 -21.20 -27.32 10.22
N ALA A 329 -21.99 -28.05 11.01
CA ALA A 329 -21.90 -28.02 12.46
C ALA A 329 -20.70 -28.86 12.98
N GLN A 330 -20.45 -28.81 14.28
CA GLN A 330 -19.36 -29.56 14.92
C GLN A 330 -19.47 -31.06 14.64
N TYR A 331 -18.34 -31.72 14.38
CA TYR A 331 -18.30 -33.12 14.00
C TYR A 331 -17.16 -33.84 14.71
N CYS A 332 -17.24 -35.16 14.77
CA CYS A 332 -16.21 -36.05 15.31
C CYS A 332 -15.07 -36.20 14.31
N ASP A 333 -13.84 -36.28 14.79
CA ASP A 333 -12.73 -36.73 13.97
C ASP A 333 -12.81 -38.24 13.71
N GLY A 334 -12.37 -38.66 12.53
CA GLY A 334 -12.37 -40.06 12.13
C GLY A 334 -11.57 -40.29 10.85
N ASP A 335 -11.14 -41.54 10.63
CA ASP A 335 -10.28 -41.92 9.51
C ASP A 335 -11.02 -41.93 8.17
N THR A 336 -12.34 -42.14 8.18
CA THR A 336 -13.20 -42.16 6.99
C THR A 336 -14.24 -41.05 7.05
N ASP A 337 -14.75 -40.60 5.90
CA ASP A 337 -15.81 -39.58 5.88
C ASP A 337 -17.07 -40.05 6.64
N ALA A 338 -17.42 -41.34 6.58
CA ALA A 338 -18.56 -41.91 7.30
C ALA A 338 -18.42 -41.80 8.83
N ALA A 339 -17.18 -41.85 9.35
CA ALA A 339 -16.89 -41.68 10.78
C ALA A 339 -16.88 -40.20 11.20
N ARG A 340 -16.79 -39.25 10.26
CA ARG A 340 -16.80 -37.80 10.49
C ARG A 340 -18.22 -37.25 10.58
N CYS A 341 -19.02 -37.82 11.48
CA CYS A 341 -20.40 -37.44 11.74
C CYS A 341 -20.53 -36.31 12.77
N LEU A 342 -21.68 -35.65 12.82
CA LEU A 342 -21.96 -34.60 13.80
C LEU A 342 -21.92 -35.13 15.24
N THR A 343 -21.32 -34.35 16.13
CA THR A 343 -21.43 -34.57 17.58
C THR A 343 -22.85 -34.26 18.06
N GLU A 344 -23.18 -34.61 19.30
CA GLU A 344 -24.45 -34.18 19.91
C GLU A 344 -24.60 -32.65 19.89
N LEU A 345 -23.51 -31.94 20.23
CA LEU A 345 -23.46 -30.47 20.15
C LEU A 345 -23.62 -29.99 18.69
N GLY A 346 -23.03 -30.68 17.72
CA GLY A 346 -23.18 -30.40 16.31
C GLY A 346 -24.62 -30.48 15.82
N TRP A 347 -25.37 -31.50 16.24
CA TRP A 347 -26.80 -31.57 15.98
C TRP A 347 -27.54 -30.38 16.58
N GLN A 348 -27.26 -30.02 17.84
CA GLN A 348 -27.89 -28.85 18.47
C GLN A 348 -27.58 -27.54 17.73
N GLN A 349 -26.34 -27.33 17.29
CA GLN A 349 -25.94 -26.17 16.49
C GLN A 349 -26.72 -26.13 15.16
N ALA A 350 -26.81 -27.26 14.45
CA ALA A 350 -27.50 -27.33 13.17
C ALA A 350 -29.01 -27.08 13.30
N GLU A 351 -29.64 -27.60 14.37
CA GLU A 351 -31.05 -27.34 14.70
C GLU A 351 -31.29 -25.85 15.01
N LEU A 352 -30.41 -25.20 15.78
CA LEU A 352 -30.47 -23.75 16.04
C LEU A 352 -30.31 -22.92 14.75
N THR A 353 -29.40 -23.32 13.87
CA THR A 353 -29.27 -22.69 12.55
C THR A 353 -30.51 -22.87 11.69
N GLY A 354 -31.15 -24.05 11.74
CA GLY A 354 -32.44 -24.30 11.08
C GLY A 354 -33.56 -23.40 11.61
N GLN A 355 -33.68 -23.27 12.94
CA GLN A 355 -34.63 -22.37 13.58
C GLN A 355 -34.39 -20.92 13.16
N ARG A 356 -33.12 -20.48 13.13
CA ARG A 356 -32.77 -19.13 12.69
C ARG A 356 -33.18 -18.88 11.24
N LEU A 357 -32.93 -19.83 10.33
CA LEU A 357 -33.32 -19.70 8.93
C LEU A 357 -34.85 -19.64 8.77
N LYS A 358 -35.60 -20.37 9.59
CA LYS A 358 -37.06 -20.29 9.66
C LYS A 358 -37.54 -18.91 10.14
N GLU A 359 -36.92 -18.35 11.18
CA GLU A 359 -37.23 -17.00 11.68
C GLU A 359 -36.99 -15.90 10.65
N LEU A 360 -35.93 -16.03 9.84
CA LEU A 360 -35.65 -15.08 8.76
C LEU A 360 -36.75 -15.10 7.68
N ASN A 361 -37.53 -16.19 7.60
CA ASN A 361 -38.68 -16.37 6.71
C ASN A 361 -38.38 -15.97 5.26
N LEU A 362 -37.21 -16.36 4.76
CA LEU A 362 -36.78 -16.07 3.40
C LEU A 362 -37.48 -17.02 2.42
N PRO A 363 -37.84 -16.57 1.21
CA PRO A 363 -38.43 -17.42 0.19
C PRO A 363 -37.34 -18.29 -0.48
N LEU A 364 -36.76 -19.21 0.29
CA LEU A 364 -35.73 -20.13 -0.17
C LEU A 364 -36.30 -21.01 -1.28
N THR A 365 -35.60 -21.07 -2.42
CA THR A 365 -36.02 -21.86 -3.58
C THR A 365 -35.25 -23.17 -3.70
N LYS A 366 -33.99 -23.17 -3.27
CA LYS A 366 -33.10 -24.34 -3.32
C LYS A 366 -32.17 -24.42 -2.13
N LEU A 367 -31.92 -25.65 -1.69
CA LEU A 367 -30.88 -26.03 -0.75
C LEU A 367 -29.88 -26.91 -1.51
N HIS A 368 -28.61 -26.51 -1.58
CA HIS A 368 -27.52 -27.39 -2.01
C HIS A 368 -26.61 -27.69 -0.84
N PHE A 369 -26.09 -28.91 -0.77
CA PHE A 369 -25.20 -29.30 0.32
C PHE A 369 -24.04 -30.14 -0.19
N SER A 370 -22.89 -30.00 0.47
CA SER A 370 -21.74 -30.86 0.21
C SER A 370 -22.06 -32.33 0.46
N THR A 371 -21.46 -33.20 -0.34
CA THR A 371 -21.59 -34.66 -0.20
C THR A 371 -20.82 -35.26 0.98
N MET A 372 -20.02 -34.49 1.73
CA MET A 372 -19.35 -34.97 2.94
C MET A 372 -20.34 -35.15 4.10
N THR A 373 -20.15 -36.19 4.92
CA THR A 373 -21.10 -36.66 5.94
C THR A 373 -21.56 -35.55 6.90
N ARG A 374 -20.64 -34.80 7.50
CA ARG A 374 -20.97 -33.66 8.38
C ARG A 374 -21.86 -32.58 7.74
N ALA A 375 -21.68 -32.32 6.44
CA ALA A 375 -22.50 -31.34 5.71
C ALA A 375 -23.89 -31.91 5.36
N LYS A 376 -23.96 -33.20 4.99
CA LYS A 376 -25.23 -33.90 4.78
C LYS A 376 -26.11 -33.88 6.04
N GLN A 377 -25.54 -34.24 7.19
CA GLN A 377 -26.25 -34.25 8.47
C GLN A 377 -26.65 -32.84 8.93
N THR A 378 -25.79 -31.83 8.70
CA THR A 378 -26.15 -30.43 8.99
C THR A 378 -27.33 -29.98 8.12
N ALA A 379 -27.31 -30.31 6.83
CA ALA A 379 -28.40 -30.00 5.92
C ALA A 379 -29.69 -30.72 6.31
N GLU A 380 -29.61 -31.97 6.76
CA GLU A 380 -30.75 -32.73 7.27
C GLU A 380 -31.41 -32.06 8.47
N ALA A 381 -30.64 -31.66 9.49
CA ALA A 381 -31.15 -30.94 10.66
C ALA A 381 -31.83 -29.63 10.26
N ILE A 382 -31.17 -28.82 9.42
CA ILE A 382 -31.72 -27.55 8.93
C ILE A 382 -33.04 -27.78 8.17
N ARG A 383 -33.10 -28.82 7.35
CA ARG A 383 -34.26 -29.14 6.50
C ARG A 383 -35.53 -29.41 7.30
N ARG A 384 -35.42 -29.88 8.55
CA ARG A 384 -36.56 -30.13 9.46
C ARG A 384 -37.33 -28.86 9.81
N HIS A 385 -36.68 -27.69 9.76
CA HIS A 385 -37.30 -26.39 10.07
C HIS A 385 -37.83 -25.65 8.84
N LEU A 386 -37.42 -26.09 7.64
CA LEU A 386 -37.74 -25.43 6.37
C LEU A 386 -38.91 -26.13 5.65
N PRO A 387 -39.64 -25.43 4.76
CA PRO A 387 -40.79 -26.01 4.06
C PRO A 387 -40.46 -27.33 3.35
N SER A 388 -41.34 -28.32 3.45
CA SER A 388 -41.19 -29.62 2.78
C SER A 388 -41.08 -29.52 1.25
N SER A 389 -41.54 -28.42 0.65
CA SER A 389 -41.42 -28.13 -0.79
C SER A 389 -40.03 -27.68 -1.24
N LEU A 390 -39.11 -27.33 -0.33
CA LEU A 390 -37.77 -26.85 -0.68
C LEU A 390 -36.94 -27.96 -1.34
N SER A 391 -36.52 -27.78 -2.59
CA SER A 391 -35.62 -28.74 -3.25
C SER A 391 -34.28 -28.81 -2.53
N ALA A 392 -33.82 -30.02 -2.21
CA ALA A 392 -32.54 -30.27 -1.54
C ALA A 392 -31.66 -31.19 -2.41
N GLU A 393 -30.51 -30.69 -2.85
CA GLU A 393 -29.67 -31.38 -3.83
C GLU A 393 -28.21 -31.52 -3.34
N PRO A 394 -27.64 -32.74 -3.33
CA PRO A 394 -26.23 -32.94 -3.01
C PRO A 394 -25.33 -32.38 -4.13
N CYS A 395 -24.15 -31.85 -3.76
CA CYS A 395 -23.20 -31.27 -4.70
C CYS A 395 -21.75 -31.52 -4.27
N SER A 396 -21.03 -32.35 -5.04
CA SER A 396 -19.61 -32.66 -4.79
C SER A 396 -18.67 -31.47 -5.02
N LEU A 397 -19.08 -30.49 -5.82
CA LEU A 397 -18.30 -29.25 -6.00
C LEU A 397 -18.16 -28.46 -4.68
N LEU A 398 -19.05 -28.67 -3.71
CA LEU A 398 -19.05 -27.99 -2.42
C LEU A 398 -18.26 -28.73 -1.33
N GLU A 399 -17.58 -29.84 -1.62
CA GLU A 399 -16.73 -30.55 -0.65
C GLU A 399 -15.56 -29.68 -0.16
N GLU A 400 -15.08 -29.96 1.05
CA GLU A 400 -13.96 -29.20 1.62
C GLU A 400 -12.70 -29.40 0.77
N GLY A 401 -11.78 -28.44 0.81
CA GLY A 401 -10.52 -28.57 0.09
C GLY A 401 -9.57 -27.42 0.35
N ALA A 402 -8.44 -27.47 -0.34
CA ALA A 402 -7.43 -26.42 -0.31
C ALA A 402 -7.57 -25.51 -1.56
N PRO A 403 -8.20 -24.31 -1.45
CA PRO A 403 -8.53 -23.52 -2.64
C PRO A 403 -7.29 -22.92 -3.32
N VAL A 404 -6.47 -22.19 -2.56
CA VAL A 404 -5.20 -21.60 -3.00
C VAL A 404 -4.25 -21.49 -1.81
N PRO A 405 -2.92 -21.41 -2.01
CA PRO A 405 -1.99 -21.13 -0.94
C PRO A 405 -2.36 -19.84 -0.19
N PRO A 406 -2.47 -19.87 1.15
CA PRO A 406 -2.87 -18.70 1.93
C PRO A 406 -1.71 -17.72 2.13
N GLU A 407 -2.05 -16.44 2.26
CA GLU A 407 -1.13 -15.37 2.66
C GLU A 407 -1.74 -14.60 3.86
N PRO A 408 -1.10 -14.57 5.04
CA PRO A 408 0.20 -15.18 5.34
C PRO A 408 0.15 -16.72 5.33
N PRO A 409 1.29 -17.39 5.10
CA PRO A 409 1.38 -18.84 5.21
C PRO A 409 0.99 -19.31 6.62
N ALA A 410 0.23 -20.40 6.70
CA ALA A 410 -0.16 -21.02 7.96
C ALA A 410 0.71 -22.26 8.23
N PRO A 411 1.61 -22.25 9.24
CA PRO A 411 2.55 -23.36 9.47
C PRO A 411 1.89 -24.72 9.67
N HIS A 412 0.68 -24.76 10.25
CA HIS A 412 -0.07 -25.98 10.53
C HIS A 412 -0.96 -26.45 9.36
N TYR A 413 -0.97 -25.72 8.25
CA TYR A 413 -1.78 -26.03 7.07
C TYR A 413 -0.90 -26.00 5.83
N GLN A 414 -0.32 -27.15 5.49
CA GLN A 414 0.59 -27.32 4.34
C GLN A 414 0.14 -28.43 3.39
N PRO A 415 -1.02 -28.29 2.71
CA PRO A 415 -1.38 -29.19 1.61
C PRO A 415 -0.31 -29.19 0.51
N SER A 416 -0.25 -30.29 -0.24
CA SER A 416 0.65 -30.39 -1.40
C SER A 416 0.21 -29.43 -2.52
N PRO A 417 1.13 -28.99 -3.40
CA PRO A 417 0.77 -28.20 -4.59
C PRO A 417 -0.31 -28.86 -5.45
N ASP A 418 -0.28 -30.19 -5.61
CA ASP A 418 -1.28 -30.93 -6.38
C ASP A 418 -2.67 -30.87 -5.74
N THR A 419 -2.73 -30.90 -4.41
CA THR A 419 -3.99 -30.70 -3.66
C THR A 419 -4.58 -29.33 -3.96
N PHE A 420 -3.77 -28.27 -3.92
CA PHE A 420 -4.23 -26.91 -4.28
C PHE A 420 -4.72 -26.83 -5.72
N HIS A 421 -4.06 -27.49 -6.67
CA HIS A 421 -4.49 -27.48 -8.06
C HIS A 421 -5.85 -28.18 -8.25
N GLN A 422 -6.02 -29.37 -7.68
CA GLN A 422 -7.24 -30.17 -7.83
C GLN A 422 -8.42 -29.52 -7.11
N ASP A 423 -8.26 -29.18 -5.83
CA ASP A 423 -9.31 -28.57 -5.02
C ASP A 423 -9.60 -27.15 -5.48
N GLY A 424 -8.58 -26.35 -5.81
CA GLY A 424 -8.74 -25.01 -6.32
C GLY A 424 -9.59 -24.96 -7.59
N ALA A 425 -9.33 -25.86 -8.55
CA ALA A 425 -10.12 -25.95 -9.78
C ALA A 425 -11.58 -26.36 -9.52
N ARG A 426 -11.81 -27.28 -8.59
CA ARG A 426 -13.15 -27.74 -8.18
C ARG A 426 -13.93 -26.62 -7.48
N ILE A 427 -13.31 -25.94 -6.53
CA ILE A 427 -13.91 -24.86 -5.75
C ILE A 427 -14.17 -23.64 -6.65
N GLU A 428 -13.27 -23.28 -7.57
CA GLU A 428 -13.51 -22.21 -8.55
C GLU A 428 -14.66 -22.59 -9.51
N SER A 429 -14.78 -23.86 -9.87
CA SER A 429 -15.91 -24.36 -10.67
C SER A 429 -17.24 -24.28 -9.90
N ALA A 430 -17.22 -24.56 -8.58
CA ALA A 430 -18.34 -24.32 -7.68
C ALA A 430 -18.70 -22.82 -7.63
N PHE A 431 -17.70 -21.94 -7.51
CA PHE A 431 -17.89 -20.49 -7.52
C PHE A 431 -18.61 -20.06 -8.80
N ARG A 432 -18.12 -20.44 -9.98
CA ARG A 432 -18.73 -20.07 -11.27
C ARG A 432 -20.14 -20.63 -11.46
N ARG A 433 -20.44 -21.78 -10.87
CA ARG A 433 -21.78 -22.38 -10.90
C ARG A 433 -22.77 -21.60 -10.05
N PHE A 434 -22.40 -21.22 -8.83
CA PHE A 434 -23.35 -20.62 -7.88
C PHE A 434 -23.32 -19.08 -7.89
N PHE A 435 -22.16 -18.46 -8.13
CA PHE A 435 -21.95 -17.01 -8.06
C PHE A 435 -21.99 -16.41 -9.45
N HIS A 436 -23.15 -15.86 -9.81
CA HIS A 436 -23.34 -15.12 -11.05
C HIS A 436 -24.61 -14.28 -10.95
N ARG A 437 -24.77 -13.27 -11.81
CA ARG A 437 -26.00 -12.47 -11.93
C ARG A 437 -27.20 -13.34 -12.32
N ALA A 438 -28.40 -12.90 -11.97
CA ALA A 438 -29.65 -13.52 -12.41
C ALA A 438 -29.74 -13.56 -13.95
N SER A 439 -30.49 -14.52 -14.49
CA SER A 439 -30.85 -14.47 -15.91
C SER A 439 -31.78 -13.28 -16.18
N ALA A 440 -31.78 -12.74 -17.39
CA ALA A 440 -32.67 -11.65 -17.74
C ALA A 440 -34.17 -12.04 -17.70
N SER A 441 -34.46 -13.34 -17.79
CA SER A 441 -35.79 -13.92 -17.64
C SER A 441 -36.28 -14.00 -16.18
N GLN A 442 -35.38 -13.89 -15.19
CA GLN A 442 -35.75 -13.93 -13.78
C GLN A 442 -36.37 -12.58 -13.37
N ALA A 443 -37.65 -12.62 -12.99
CA ALA A 443 -38.41 -11.42 -12.63
C ALA A 443 -38.25 -10.99 -11.16
N GLU A 444 -38.07 -11.95 -10.24
CA GLU A 444 -38.05 -11.72 -8.80
C GLU A 444 -36.72 -12.14 -8.16
N ASP A 445 -36.39 -11.55 -7.01
CA ASP A 445 -35.20 -11.90 -6.24
C ASP A 445 -35.23 -13.36 -5.80
N SER A 446 -34.10 -14.06 -5.91
CA SER A 446 -33.99 -15.47 -5.51
C SER A 446 -33.12 -15.66 -4.27
N TYR A 447 -33.42 -16.71 -3.50
CA TYR A 447 -32.73 -17.04 -2.25
C TYR A 447 -32.34 -18.51 -2.28
N GLU A 448 -31.03 -18.78 -2.26
CA GLU A 448 -30.46 -20.13 -2.34
C GLU A 448 -29.61 -20.39 -1.11
N LEU A 449 -29.78 -21.56 -0.50
CA LEU A 449 -29.06 -22.00 0.68
C LEU A 449 -27.98 -23.01 0.30
N LEU A 450 -26.73 -22.77 0.70
CA LEU A 450 -25.59 -23.64 0.47
C LEU A 450 -25.01 -24.11 1.80
N VAL A 451 -25.07 -25.41 2.11
CA VAL A 451 -24.46 -26.00 3.31
C VAL A 451 -23.13 -26.67 2.95
N CYS A 452 -22.01 -26.10 3.39
CA CYS A 452 -20.67 -26.58 3.02
C CYS A 452 -19.64 -26.34 4.14
N HIS A 453 -18.44 -25.88 3.79
CA HIS A 453 -17.27 -25.93 4.68
C HIS A 453 -16.52 -24.62 4.73
N ALA A 454 -15.61 -24.51 5.70
CA ALA A 454 -14.98 -23.25 6.03
C ALA A 454 -14.10 -22.73 4.88
N ASN A 455 -13.22 -23.54 4.30
CA ASN A 455 -12.29 -23.03 3.28
C ASN A 455 -13.03 -22.64 2.00
N VAL A 456 -14.03 -23.43 1.63
CA VAL A 456 -14.94 -23.15 0.50
C VAL A 456 -15.66 -21.80 0.69
N ILE A 457 -16.29 -21.58 1.84
CA ILE A 457 -17.02 -20.32 2.13
C ILE A 457 -16.06 -19.12 2.14
N ARG A 458 -14.90 -19.25 2.79
CA ARG A 458 -13.88 -18.20 2.85
C ARG A 458 -13.38 -17.82 1.46
N TYR A 459 -13.10 -18.81 0.62
CA TYR A 459 -12.70 -18.59 -0.77
C TYR A 459 -13.81 -17.91 -1.57
N PHE A 460 -15.07 -18.36 -1.43
CA PHE A 460 -16.21 -17.71 -2.07
C PHE A 460 -16.36 -16.24 -1.67
N VAL A 461 -16.20 -15.92 -0.38
CA VAL A 461 -16.24 -14.53 0.10
C VAL A 461 -15.14 -13.70 -0.56
N CYS A 462 -13.89 -14.18 -0.57
CA CYS A 462 -12.79 -13.47 -1.22
C CYS A 462 -13.06 -13.26 -2.72
N ARG A 463 -13.45 -14.32 -3.43
CA ARG A 463 -13.70 -14.27 -4.87
C ARG A 463 -14.89 -13.37 -5.23
N ALA A 464 -16.00 -13.46 -4.50
CA ALA A 464 -17.20 -12.69 -4.75
C ALA A 464 -16.98 -11.19 -4.49
N LEU A 465 -16.17 -10.83 -3.50
CA LEU A 465 -15.80 -9.45 -3.18
C LEU A 465 -14.58 -8.96 -3.96
N GLN A 466 -13.99 -9.79 -4.82
CA GLN A 466 -12.74 -9.49 -5.54
C GLN A 466 -11.59 -9.07 -4.62
N LEU A 467 -11.56 -9.64 -3.41
CA LEU A 467 -10.42 -9.58 -2.52
C LEU A 467 -9.34 -10.56 -3.02
N PRO A 468 -8.06 -10.35 -2.64
CA PRO A 468 -7.01 -11.34 -2.87
C PRO A 468 -7.47 -12.73 -2.37
N PRO A 469 -7.56 -13.76 -3.22
CA PRO A 469 -8.06 -15.06 -2.82
C PRO A 469 -7.22 -15.70 -1.73
N GLU A 470 -5.92 -15.39 -1.65
CA GLU A 470 -4.96 -15.85 -0.65
C GLU A 470 -5.32 -15.39 0.78
N ALA A 471 -6.17 -14.37 0.92
CA ALA A 471 -6.63 -13.88 2.21
C ALA A 471 -7.66 -14.80 2.90
N TRP A 472 -8.05 -15.92 2.27
CA TRP A 472 -9.13 -16.78 2.74
C TRP A 472 -8.93 -17.29 4.18
N LEU A 473 -7.70 -17.61 4.62
CA LEU A 473 -7.43 -18.03 6.01
C LEU A 473 -7.50 -16.89 7.04
N ARG A 474 -7.68 -15.63 6.62
CA ARG A 474 -7.84 -14.48 7.54
C ARG A 474 -9.25 -14.40 8.14
N PHE A 475 -10.19 -15.18 7.62
CA PHE A 475 -11.57 -15.26 8.11
C PHE A 475 -11.74 -16.46 9.03
N SER A 476 -12.28 -16.26 10.24
CA SER A 476 -12.78 -17.36 11.08
C SER A 476 -14.30 -17.48 10.90
N LEU A 477 -14.82 -18.72 10.89
CA LEU A 477 -16.24 -19.01 10.72
C LEU A 477 -16.61 -20.06 11.76
N ASP A 478 -17.59 -19.81 12.63
CA ASP A 478 -18.02 -20.81 13.61
C ASP A 478 -18.79 -21.96 12.93
N HIS A 479 -18.85 -23.12 13.58
CA HIS A 479 -19.73 -24.21 13.20
C HIS A 479 -21.19 -23.77 13.18
N GLY A 480 -21.93 -24.15 12.13
CA GLY A 480 -23.33 -23.72 11.93
C GLY A 480 -23.51 -22.24 11.61
N SER A 481 -22.43 -21.46 11.45
CA SER A 481 -22.52 -20.03 11.15
C SER A 481 -23.08 -19.74 9.76
N ILE A 482 -23.75 -18.60 9.63
CA ILE A 482 -24.41 -18.15 8.40
C ILE A 482 -23.60 -17.01 7.77
N THR A 483 -23.38 -17.08 6.46
CA THR A 483 -22.78 -16.01 5.64
C THR A 483 -23.75 -15.63 4.54
N TRP A 484 -24.08 -14.35 4.38
CA TRP A 484 -25.08 -13.90 3.40
C TRP A 484 -24.46 -12.97 2.35
N ILE A 485 -24.45 -13.44 1.10
CA ILE A 485 -23.96 -12.72 -0.08
C ILE A 485 -25.13 -12.33 -0.98
N THR A 486 -25.13 -11.10 -1.48
CA THR A 486 -26.12 -10.59 -2.44
C THR A 486 -25.42 -10.17 -3.73
N ILE A 487 -25.85 -10.73 -4.85
CA ILE A 487 -25.40 -10.38 -6.19
C ILE A 487 -26.50 -9.54 -6.84
N ARG A 488 -26.22 -8.26 -7.08
CA ARG A 488 -27.16 -7.33 -7.69
C ARG A 488 -27.24 -7.54 -9.21
N PRO A 489 -28.32 -7.08 -9.88
CA PRO A 489 -28.47 -7.26 -11.32
C PRO A 489 -27.34 -6.63 -12.16
N ASN A 490 -26.72 -5.56 -11.66
CA ASN A 490 -25.59 -4.88 -12.30
C ASN A 490 -24.22 -5.55 -12.04
N GLY A 491 -24.20 -6.72 -11.39
CA GLY A 491 -22.97 -7.45 -11.08
C GLY A 491 -22.27 -7.01 -9.80
N ARG A 492 -22.72 -5.96 -9.10
CA ARG A 492 -22.15 -5.60 -7.79
C ARG A 492 -22.49 -6.67 -6.76
N VAL A 493 -21.50 -7.02 -5.94
CA VAL A 493 -21.67 -7.97 -4.84
C VAL A 493 -21.60 -7.23 -3.51
N ALA A 494 -22.49 -7.59 -2.59
CA ALA A 494 -22.44 -7.13 -1.21
C ALA A 494 -22.53 -8.33 -0.26
N VAL A 495 -21.74 -8.32 0.80
CA VAL A 495 -21.82 -9.31 1.88
C VAL A 495 -22.46 -8.64 3.09
N ARG A 496 -23.56 -9.22 3.59
CA ARG A 496 -24.32 -8.66 4.72
C ARG A 496 -23.71 -9.04 6.06
N TYR A 497 -23.27 -10.29 6.19
CA TYR A 497 -22.48 -10.77 7.32
C TYR A 497 -21.66 -11.99 6.90
N VAL A 498 -20.52 -12.19 7.57
CA VAL A 498 -19.61 -13.33 7.37
C VAL A 498 -19.51 -14.07 8.69
N GLY A 499 -19.79 -15.38 8.68
CA GLY A 499 -19.66 -16.23 9.87
C GLY A 499 -20.56 -15.84 11.04
N ASN A 500 -21.79 -15.36 10.79
CA ASN A 500 -22.72 -14.99 11.85
C ASN A 500 -23.23 -16.22 12.61
N SER A 501 -22.86 -16.30 13.88
CA SER A 501 -23.26 -17.33 14.84
C SER A 501 -24.07 -16.77 16.01
N GLY A 502 -24.55 -15.52 15.94
CA GLY A 502 -25.25 -14.86 17.05
C GLY A 502 -26.60 -15.49 17.43
N HIS A 503 -27.12 -16.42 16.62
CA HIS A 503 -28.29 -17.24 16.93
C HIS A 503 -27.95 -18.50 17.73
N ILE A 504 -26.67 -18.82 17.88
CA ILE A 504 -26.17 -19.94 18.68
C ILE A 504 -25.77 -19.39 20.05
N PRO A 505 -26.27 -19.95 21.17
CA PRO A 505 -25.82 -19.56 22.50
C PRO A 505 -24.30 -19.67 22.64
N ALA A 506 -23.69 -18.74 23.37
CA ALA A 506 -22.23 -18.61 23.43
C ALA A 506 -21.54 -19.90 23.89
N GLU A 507 -22.14 -20.62 24.83
CA GLU A 507 -21.66 -21.91 25.36
C GLU A 507 -21.71 -23.05 24.33
N LYS A 508 -22.44 -22.87 23.23
CA LYS A 508 -22.55 -23.83 22.12
C LYS A 508 -21.74 -23.42 20.90
N CYS A 509 -21.14 -22.22 20.87
CA CYS A 509 -20.32 -21.75 19.77
C CYS A 509 -18.97 -22.46 19.76
N THR A 510 -18.58 -23.02 18.61
CA THR A 510 -17.29 -23.69 18.40
C THR A 510 -16.77 -23.37 17.00
N TYR A 511 -15.46 -23.34 16.80
CA TYR A 511 -14.86 -22.93 15.52
C TYR A 511 -13.68 -23.77 15.04
N ILE A 512 -13.12 -24.62 15.90
CA ILE A 512 -11.99 -25.52 15.59
C ILE A 512 -12.54 -26.77 14.92
#